data_AF-A0A559PN10-F1
#
_entry.id   AF-A0A559PN10-F1
#
_cell.length_a   1.000
_cell.length_b   1.000
_cell.length_c   1.000
_cell.angle_alpha   90.00
_cell.angle_beta   90.00
_cell.angle_gamma   90.00
#
_symmetry.space_group_name_H-M   'P 1'
#
loop_
_entity.id
_entity.type
_entity.pdbx_description
1 polymer ?
#
loop_
_entity_poly.entity_id
_entity_poly.type
_entity_poly.pdbx_seq_one_letter_code
_entity_poly.pdbx_strand_id
1 'polypeptide(L)'
;MAATAWEKIYYAGFIISTLGMGDYIPSRNIWRMVTDMYAFTGLILLTMSVTYFIPVLTAVIEQRKLGLRLKMLGTSPQDIIMKSWNGQDFSRILDEVQDIAGSLIKHSQNHRAYPVIHYFHNCKKNNTIILQMARLFETLYLFKNVVRKDLQPSHYDLYPLEVAFQNYIEVITEVGNMSIENKAPEWPEFNYLVSHNISMEQPPTDHFTIEDAFQYKRRVFLSLVKQDGWEWEDIHT
;
A
#
# COMPACT_ATOMS: atom_id res chain seq x y z
N MET A 1 52.48 -4.81 25.34
CA MET A 1 52.51 -5.05 23.88
C MET A 1 51.43 -4.21 23.22
N ALA A 2 51.66 -3.75 21.99
CA ALA A 2 50.61 -3.06 21.23
C ALA A 2 49.57 -4.08 20.76
N ALA A 3 48.29 -3.73 20.84
CA ALA A 3 47.21 -4.63 20.43
C ALA A 3 47.29 -4.95 18.92
N THR A 4 47.05 -6.21 18.56
CA THR A 4 46.94 -6.66 17.17
C THR A 4 45.70 -6.07 16.51
N ALA A 5 45.63 -6.10 15.17
CA ALA A 5 44.46 -5.61 14.44
C ALA A 5 43.17 -6.37 14.83
N TRP A 6 43.29 -7.68 15.10
CA TRP A 6 42.16 -8.52 15.51
C TRP A 6 41.65 -8.17 16.89
N GLU A 7 42.54 -7.91 17.85
CA GLU A 7 42.18 -7.48 19.21
C GLU A 7 41.46 -6.12 19.19
N LYS A 8 41.86 -5.21 18.29
CA LYS A 8 41.16 -3.92 18.12
C LYS A 8 39.76 -4.07 17.53
N ILE A 9 39.58 -4.97 16.56
CA ILE A 9 38.25 -5.29 15.99
C ILE A 9 37.36 -5.94 17.04
N TYR A 10 37.91 -6.92 17.79
CA TYR A 10 37.23 -7.56 18.90
C TYR A 10 36.77 -6.53 19.95
N TYR A 11 37.69 -5.64 20.35
CA TYR A 11 37.42 -4.55 21.27
C TYR A 11 36.29 -3.62 20.78
N ALA A 12 36.40 -3.13 19.54
CA ALA A 12 35.39 -2.26 18.96
C ALA A 12 34.02 -2.97 18.87
N GLY A 13 34.00 -4.24 18.51
CA GLY A 13 32.78 -5.04 18.38
C GLY A 13 32.00 -5.14 19.69
N PHE A 14 32.65 -5.48 20.81
CA PHE A 14 31.93 -5.62 22.08
C PHE A 14 31.51 -4.29 22.71
N ILE A 15 32.24 -3.20 22.43
CA ILE A 15 31.87 -1.84 22.87
C ILE A 15 30.64 -1.35 22.10
N ILE A 16 30.65 -1.47 20.78
CA ILE A 16 29.50 -1.07 19.93
C ILE A 16 28.27 -1.95 20.19
N SER A 17 28.46 -3.24 20.49
CA SER A 17 27.36 -4.13 20.87
C SER A 17 26.86 -3.94 22.30
N THR A 18 27.47 -3.03 23.07
CA THR A 18 27.14 -2.74 24.49
C THR A 18 27.37 -3.91 25.46
N LEU A 19 28.11 -4.96 25.06
CA LEU A 19 28.35 -6.14 25.87
C LEU A 19 29.30 -5.86 27.06
N GLY A 20 30.38 -5.11 26.81
CA GLY A 20 31.27 -4.61 27.87
C GLY A 20 32.00 -5.67 28.70
N MET A 21 32.61 -6.70 28.09
CA MET A 21 33.30 -7.80 28.82
C MET A 21 34.43 -7.34 29.77
N GLY A 22 35.07 -6.19 29.48
CA GLY A 22 36.06 -5.56 30.37
C GLY A 22 37.46 -6.20 30.37
N ASP A 23 37.70 -7.14 29.46
CA ASP A 23 38.99 -7.81 29.25
C ASP A 23 40.04 -6.91 28.58
N TYR A 24 39.60 -5.94 27.79
CA TYR A 24 40.44 -4.87 27.24
C TYR A 24 40.07 -3.51 27.83
N ILE A 25 41.06 -2.80 28.36
CA ILE A 25 40.90 -1.46 28.93
C ILE A 25 41.85 -0.49 28.21
N PRO A 26 41.38 0.67 27.72
CA PRO A 26 42.25 1.66 27.12
C PRO A 26 43.24 2.23 28.12
N SER A 27 44.52 2.28 27.72
CA SER A 27 45.61 2.70 28.60
C SER A 27 45.64 4.21 28.89
N ARG A 28 45.00 5.05 28.06
CA ARG A 28 44.96 6.51 28.25
C ARG A 28 43.52 6.97 28.51
N ASN A 29 43.38 7.96 29.40
CA ASN A 29 42.07 8.54 29.75
C ASN A 29 41.28 9.06 28.54
N ILE A 30 41.96 9.62 27.53
CA ILE A 30 41.31 10.06 26.28
C ILE A 30 40.59 8.90 25.57
N TRP A 31 41.22 7.72 25.51
CA TRP A 31 40.65 6.55 24.84
C TRP A 31 39.54 5.90 25.67
N ARG A 32 39.56 6.08 27.00
CA ARG A 32 38.45 5.68 27.88
C ARG A 32 37.20 6.51 27.59
N MET A 33 37.33 7.84 27.51
CA MET A 33 36.21 8.71 27.14
C MET A 33 35.67 8.42 25.73
N VAL A 34 36.55 8.17 24.76
CA VAL A 34 36.16 7.76 23.41
C VAL A 34 35.35 6.46 23.47
N THR A 35 35.79 5.48 24.25
CA THR A 35 35.09 4.20 24.43
C THR A 35 33.68 4.41 24.98
N ASP A 36 33.52 5.26 26.00
CA ASP A 36 32.21 5.57 26.58
C ASP A 36 31.27 6.19 25.53
N MET A 37 31.79 7.10 24.69
CA MET A 37 31.04 7.71 23.59
C MET A 37 30.65 6.70 22.49
N TYR A 38 31.53 5.75 22.17
CA TYR A 38 31.22 4.66 21.23
C TYR A 38 30.20 3.68 21.80
N ALA A 39 30.28 3.34 23.09
CA ALA A 39 29.29 2.52 23.77
C ALA A 39 27.90 3.19 23.76
N PHE A 40 27.84 4.49 24.06
CA PHE A 40 26.60 5.26 24.01
C PHE A 40 26.03 5.34 22.59
N THR A 41 26.90 5.51 21.59
CA THR A 41 26.50 5.51 20.17
C THR A 41 25.97 4.13 19.75
N GLY A 42 26.63 3.05 20.18
CA GLY A 42 26.16 1.67 19.96
C GLY A 42 24.76 1.44 20.53
N LEU A 43 24.53 1.90 21.77
CA LEU A 43 23.21 1.85 22.41
C LEU A 43 22.15 2.63 21.61
N ILE A 44 22.46 3.86 21.16
CA ILE A 44 21.54 4.65 20.32
C ILE A 44 21.23 3.92 19.01
N LEU A 45 22.25 3.40 18.32
CA LEU A 45 22.09 2.70 17.05
C LEU A 45 21.24 1.44 17.19
N LEU A 46 21.49 0.62 18.21
CA LEU A 46 20.69 -0.59 18.49
C LEU A 46 19.24 -0.23 18.82
N THR A 47 19.04 0.78 19.67
CA THR A 47 17.70 1.26 20.05
C THR A 47 16.96 1.79 18.82
N MET A 48 17.57 2.70 18.07
CA MET A 48 17.01 3.26 16.84
C MET A 48 16.65 2.18 15.83
N SER A 49 17.55 1.21 15.62
CA SER A 49 17.32 0.07 14.71
C SER A 49 16.05 -0.68 15.09
N VAL A 50 15.92 -1.10 16.36
CA VAL A 50 14.73 -1.82 16.83
C VAL A 50 13.48 -0.94 16.73
N THR A 51 13.56 0.33 17.12
CA THR A 51 12.42 1.26 17.07
C THR A 51 11.99 1.63 15.65
N TYR A 52 12.84 1.44 14.64
CA TYR A 52 12.49 1.63 13.24
C TYR A 52 11.98 0.33 12.59
N PHE A 53 12.70 -0.79 12.79
CA PHE A 53 12.34 -2.05 12.13
C PHE A 53 10.99 -2.61 12.59
N ILE A 54 10.63 -2.45 13.87
CA ILE A 54 9.35 -2.95 14.38
C ILE A 54 8.17 -2.27 13.68
N PRO A 55 8.04 -0.92 13.66
CA PRO A 55 6.97 -0.24 12.92
C PRO A 55 6.96 -0.55 11.42
N VAL A 56 8.13 -0.63 10.78
CA VAL A 56 8.23 -1.02 9.36
C VAL A 56 7.63 -2.40 9.13
N LEU A 57 8.00 -3.39 9.95
CA LEU A 57 7.46 -4.74 9.84
C LEU A 57 5.95 -4.77 10.11
N THR A 58 5.47 -4.02 11.10
CA THR A 58 4.04 -3.85 11.35
C THR A 58 3.33 -3.26 10.13
N ALA A 59 3.88 -2.22 9.52
CA ALA A 59 3.32 -1.60 8.32
C ALA A 59 3.22 -2.59 7.15
N VAL A 60 4.26 -3.41 6.93
CA VAL A 60 4.26 -4.46 5.89
C VAL A 60 3.22 -5.54 6.18
N ILE A 61 3.04 -5.95 7.44
CA ILE A 61 2.00 -6.91 7.83
C ILE A 61 0.61 -6.33 7.58
N GLU A 62 0.38 -5.07 7.94
CA GLU A 62 -0.90 -4.38 7.72
C GLU A 62 -1.21 -4.21 6.22
N GLN A 63 -0.21 -3.87 5.41
CA GLN A 63 -0.34 -3.84 3.93
C GLN A 63 -0.78 -5.19 3.38
N ARG A 64 -0.19 -6.30 3.86
CA ARG A 64 -0.58 -7.66 3.45
C ARG A 64 -2.00 -8.01 3.90
N LYS A 65 -2.38 -7.66 5.13
CA LYS A 65 -3.75 -7.85 5.64
C LYS A 65 -4.76 -7.10 4.78
N LEU A 66 -4.47 -5.84 4.42
CA LEU A 66 -5.32 -5.05 3.53
C LEU A 66 -5.45 -5.73 2.17
N GLY A 67 -4.35 -6.17 1.56
CA GLY A 67 -4.38 -6.86 0.27
C GLY A 67 -5.24 -8.13 0.30
N LEU A 68 -5.15 -8.91 1.38
CA LEU A 68 -5.99 -10.09 1.58
C LEU A 68 -7.46 -9.71 1.81
N ARG A 69 -7.76 -8.65 2.56
CA ARG A 69 -9.13 -8.15 2.76
C ARG A 69 -9.76 -7.75 1.43
N LEU A 70 -9.05 -6.96 0.63
CA LEU A 70 -9.54 -6.53 -0.69
C LEU A 70 -9.75 -7.70 -1.64
N LYS A 71 -8.85 -8.70 -1.63
CA LYS A 71 -9.00 -9.92 -2.42
C LYS A 71 -10.29 -10.69 -2.08
N MET A 72 -10.73 -10.70 -0.82
CA MET A 72 -11.96 -11.39 -0.43
C MET A 72 -13.21 -10.76 -1.06
N LEU A 73 -13.15 -9.50 -1.48
CA LEU A 73 -14.24 -8.83 -2.19
C LEU A 73 -14.46 -9.42 -3.59
N GLY A 74 -13.39 -9.81 -4.28
CA GLY A 74 -13.48 -10.40 -5.62
C GLY A 74 -12.14 -10.41 -6.36
N THR A 75 -12.09 -11.12 -7.48
CA THR A 75 -10.89 -11.24 -8.33
C THR A 75 -10.86 -10.28 -9.51
N SER A 76 -11.98 -9.61 -9.81
CA SER A 76 -12.09 -8.56 -10.82
C SER A 76 -13.08 -7.48 -10.37
N PRO A 77 -13.07 -6.27 -10.98
CA PRO A 77 -14.01 -5.22 -10.61
C PRO A 77 -15.50 -5.65 -10.74
N GLN A 78 -15.83 -6.41 -11.77
CA GLN A 78 -17.18 -6.94 -11.97
C GLN A 78 -17.54 -8.01 -10.94
N ASP A 79 -16.59 -8.90 -10.60
CA ASP A 79 -16.78 -9.93 -9.59
C ASP A 79 -17.01 -9.32 -8.20
N ILE A 80 -16.34 -8.21 -7.89
CA ILE A 80 -16.58 -7.45 -6.66
C ILE A 80 -18.04 -6.96 -6.61
N ILE A 81 -18.55 -6.35 -7.68
CA ILE A 81 -19.94 -5.90 -7.73
C ILE A 81 -20.90 -7.09 -7.57
N MET A 82 -20.65 -8.17 -8.30
CA MET A 82 -21.53 -9.35 -8.27
C MET A 82 -21.58 -9.99 -6.87
N LYS A 83 -20.43 -10.14 -6.20
CA LYS A 83 -20.36 -10.71 -4.85
C LYS A 83 -20.94 -9.79 -3.77
N SER A 84 -21.00 -8.49 -4.06
CA SER A 84 -21.56 -7.49 -3.17
C SER A 84 -23.09 -7.42 -3.27
N TRP A 85 -23.67 -7.91 -4.36
CA TRP A 85 -25.12 -7.94 -4.59
C TRP A 85 -25.77 -9.04 -3.76
N ASN A 86 -26.73 -8.66 -2.90
CA ASN A 86 -27.47 -9.61 -2.06
C ASN A 86 -28.84 -10.02 -2.65
N GLY A 87 -29.18 -9.55 -3.86
CA GLY A 87 -30.49 -9.73 -4.49
C GLY A 87 -31.42 -8.52 -4.40
N GLN A 88 -31.11 -7.54 -3.54
CA GLN A 88 -31.90 -6.31 -3.34
C GLN A 88 -31.04 -5.04 -3.42
N ASP A 89 -29.87 -5.05 -2.78
CA ASP A 89 -28.95 -3.92 -2.70
C ASP A 89 -27.48 -4.39 -2.56
N PHE A 90 -26.60 -3.42 -2.31
CA PHE A 90 -25.17 -3.61 -2.09
C PHE A 90 -24.74 -3.44 -0.62
N SER A 91 -25.67 -3.53 0.34
CA SER A 91 -25.39 -3.32 1.79
C SER A 91 -24.14 -4.05 2.27
N ARG A 92 -23.91 -5.29 1.80
CA ARG A 92 -22.75 -6.11 2.17
C ARG A 92 -21.39 -5.43 1.98
N ILE A 93 -21.20 -4.69 0.89
CA ILE A 93 -19.95 -3.95 0.69
C ILE A 93 -19.98 -2.59 1.37
N LEU A 94 -21.15 -1.97 1.46
CA LEU A 94 -21.32 -0.65 2.08
C LEU A 94 -21.01 -0.70 3.58
N ASP A 95 -21.35 -1.79 4.26
CA ASP A 95 -21.00 -2.02 5.67
C ASP A 95 -19.48 -2.08 5.90
N GLU A 96 -18.71 -2.48 4.88
CA GLU A 96 -17.24 -2.60 4.93
C GLU A 96 -16.51 -1.32 4.48
N VAL A 97 -17.21 -0.34 3.89
CA VAL A 97 -16.60 0.85 3.27
C VAL A 97 -15.75 1.63 4.26
N GLN A 98 -16.28 1.97 5.43
CA GLN A 98 -15.56 2.79 6.41
C GLN A 98 -14.28 2.10 6.89
N ASP A 99 -14.36 0.80 7.14
CA ASP A 99 -13.24 0.01 7.59
C ASP A 99 -12.14 -0.11 6.52
N ILE A 100 -12.53 -0.33 5.26
CA ILE A 100 -11.60 -0.38 4.13
C ILE A 100 -10.96 1.00 3.93
N ALA A 101 -11.74 2.07 3.98
CA ALA A 101 -11.25 3.44 3.88
C ALA A 101 -10.24 3.75 4.99
N GLY A 102 -10.54 3.40 6.24
CA GLY A 102 -9.62 3.57 7.37
C GLY A 102 -8.33 2.76 7.21
N SER A 103 -8.44 1.52 6.72
CA SER A 103 -7.28 0.66 6.44
C SER A 103 -6.42 1.22 5.30
N LEU A 104 -7.05 1.79 4.27
CA LEU A 104 -6.37 2.42 3.14
C LEU A 104 -5.66 3.72 3.58
N ILE A 105 -6.31 4.57 4.37
CA ILE A 105 -5.69 5.77 4.95
C ILE A 105 -4.48 5.37 5.81
N LYS A 106 -4.61 4.35 6.66
CA LYS A 106 -3.50 3.82 7.46
C LYS A 106 -2.35 3.34 6.57
N HIS A 107 -2.65 2.66 5.47
CA HIS A 107 -1.64 2.23 4.50
C HIS A 107 -0.93 3.43 3.86
N SER A 108 -1.65 4.48 3.46
CA SER A 108 -1.07 5.73 2.95
C SER A 108 -0.14 6.39 3.98
N GLN A 109 -0.58 6.51 5.24
CA GLN A 109 0.25 7.11 6.30
C GLN A 109 1.51 6.27 6.59
N ASN A 110 1.38 4.95 6.57
CA ASN A 110 2.53 4.05 6.69
C ASN A 110 3.52 4.23 5.53
N HIS A 111 3.05 4.46 4.31
CA HIS A 111 3.92 4.72 3.16
C HIS A 111 4.69 6.04 3.33
N ARG A 112 4.01 7.09 3.81
CA ARG A 112 4.66 8.38 4.12
C ARG A 112 5.71 8.27 5.23
N ALA A 113 5.41 7.54 6.29
CA ALA A 113 6.32 7.36 7.43
C ALA A 113 7.48 6.39 7.11
N TYR A 114 7.22 5.37 6.29
CA TYR A 114 8.15 4.29 5.98
C TYR A 114 8.18 4.00 4.47
N PRO A 115 8.76 4.89 3.63
CA PRO A 115 8.74 4.71 2.16
C PRO A 115 9.37 3.40 1.68
N VAL A 116 10.23 2.78 2.49
CA VAL A 116 10.83 1.46 2.23
C VAL A 116 9.79 0.36 2.02
N ILE A 117 8.57 0.50 2.57
CA ILE A 117 7.50 -0.50 2.39
C ILE A 117 7.06 -0.64 0.92
N HIS A 118 7.31 0.37 0.09
CA HIS A 118 7.05 0.34 -1.36
C HIS A 118 7.71 -0.84 -2.06
N TYR A 119 8.90 -1.23 -1.60
CA TYR A 119 9.70 -2.30 -2.20
C TYR A 119 9.35 -3.70 -1.69
N PHE A 120 8.37 -3.82 -0.80
CA PHE A 120 7.88 -5.12 -0.32
C PHE A 120 6.84 -5.68 -1.30
N HIS A 121 7.33 -6.08 -2.47
CA HIS A 121 6.53 -6.70 -3.52
C HIS A 121 6.06 -8.11 -3.13
N ASN A 122 4.92 -8.53 -3.69
CA ASN A 122 4.43 -9.90 -3.55
C ASN A 122 4.50 -10.61 -4.89
N CYS A 123 5.24 -11.71 -4.98
CA CYS A 123 5.35 -12.47 -6.24
C CYS A 123 4.05 -13.16 -6.65
N LYS A 124 3.05 -13.23 -5.75
CA LYS A 124 1.74 -13.80 -6.06
C LYS A 124 0.78 -12.66 -6.38
N LYS A 125 0.39 -12.56 -7.66
CA LYS A 125 -0.64 -11.66 -8.21
C LYS A 125 -1.82 -11.45 -7.26
N ASN A 126 -2.39 -12.56 -6.80
CA ASN A 126 -3.56 -12.59 -5.92
C ASN A 126 -3.35 -11.97 -4.52
N ASN A 127 -2.11 -11.69 -4.12
CA ASN A 127 -1.77 -11.14 -2.82
C ASN A 127 -1.05 -9.78 -2.95
N THR A 128 -1.01 -9.20 -4.15
CA THR A 128 -0.41 -7.90 -4.44
C THR A 128 -1.41 -6.80 -4.09
N ILE A 129 -1.07 -5.94 -3.12
CA ILE A 129 -1.95 -4.86 -2.68
C ILE A 129 -2.31 -3.90 -3.81
N ILE A 130 -1.35 -3.55 -4.67
CA ILE A 130 -1.54 -2.59 -5.77
C ILE A 130 -2.62 -3.06 -6.74
N LEU A 131 -2.60 -4.34 -7.14
CA LEU A 131 -3.64 -4.91 -8.00
C LEU A 131 -5.01 -4.90 -7.32
N GLN A 132 -5.09 -5.26 -6.03
CA GLN A 132 -6.37 -5.27 -5.32
C GLN A 132 -6.94 -3.86 -5.12
N MET A 133 -6.07 -2.88 -4.90
CA MET A 133 -6.47 -1.47 -4.82
C MET A 133 -6.94 -0.94 -6.18
N ALA A 134 -6.23 -1.27 -7.27
CA ALA A 134 -6.65 -0.91 -8.62
C ALA A 134 -8.01 -1.53 -8.97
N ARG A 135 -8.25 -2.79 -8.60
CA ARG A 135 -9.55 -3.46 -8.74
C ARG A 135 -10.65 -2.72 -8.00
N LEU A 136 -10.45 -2.43 -6.71
CA LEU A 136 -11.44 -1.71 -5.90
C LEU A 136 -11.69 -0.30 -6.45
N PHE A 137 -10.65 0.40 -6.95
CA PHE A 137 -10.79 1.71 -7.56
C PHE A 137 -11.63 1.67 -8.84
N GLU A 138 -11.43 0.67 -9.70
CA GLU A 138 -12.28 0.44 -10.88
C GLU A 138 -13.70 0.01 -10.48
N THR A 139 -13.88 -0.72 -9.38
CA THR A 139 -15.22 -1.02 -8.84
C THR A 139 -15.97 0.26 -8.46
N LEU A 140 -15.31 1.26 -7.87
CA LEU A 140 -15.95 2.55 -7.58
C LEU A 140 -16.44 3.23 -8.86
N TYR A 141 -15.68 3.15 -9.95
CA TYR A 141 -16.13 3.65 -11.25
C TYR A 141 -17.40 2.96 -11.72
N LEU A 142 -17.42 1.63 -11.66
CA LEU A 142 -18.56 0.83 -12.10
C LEU A 142 -19.81 1.12 -11.26
N PHE A 143 -19.67 1.24 -9.93
CA PHE A 143 -20.78 1.66 -9.06
C PHE A 143 -21.33 3.04 -9.45
N LYS A 144 -20.46 3.98 -9.82
CA LYS A 144 -20.86 5.35 -10.13
C LYS A 144 -21.52 5.51 -11.49
N ASN A 145 -21.05 4.76 -12.48
CA ASN A 145 -21.32 5.07 -13.89
C ASN A 145 -21.99 3.93 -14.66
N VAL A 146 -21.94 2.68 -14.16
CA VAL A 146 -22.40 1.50 -14.91
C VAL A 146 -23.57 0.79 -14.23
N VAL A 147 -23.60 0.75 -12.90
CA VAL A 147 -24.72 0.18 -12.13
C VAL A 147 -25.99 1.01 -12.36
N ARG A 148 -27.14 0.35 -12.48
CA ARG A 148 -28.42 1.02 -12.71
C ARG A 148 -28.73 2.05 -11.62
N LYS A 149 -29.37 3.16 -12.01
CA LYS A 149 -29.64 4.30 -11.14
C LYS A 149 -30.51 3.97 -9.93
N ASP A 150 -31.39 2.98 -10.04
CA ASP A 150 -32.25 2.50 -8.95
C ASP A 150 -31.51 1.62 -7.93
N LEU A 151 -30.39 1.01 -8.32
CA LEU A 151 -29.58 0.13 -7.48
C LEU A 151 -28.27 0.78 -7.01
N GLN A 152 -27.97 1.97 -7.52
CA GLN A 152 -26.72 2.67 -7.28
C GLN A 152 -26.60 3.09 -5.80
N PRO A 153 -25.49 2.75 -5.10
CA PRO A 153 -25.23 3.27 -3.75
C PRO A 153 -25.23 4.80 -3.72
N SER A 154 -25.60 5.40 -2.59
CA SER A 154 -25.58 6.85 -2.49
C SER A 154 -24.14 7.37 -2.55
N HIS A 155 -23.98 8.61 -2.99
CA HIS A 155 -22.68 9.27 -2.99
C HIS A 155 -22.03 9.24 -1.60
N TYR A 156 -22.81 9.43 -0.54
CA TYR A 156 -22.30 9.47 0.84
C TYR A 156 -21.79 8.11 1.31
N ASP A 157 -22.36 7.01 0.81
CA ASP A 157 -21.95 5.66 1.22
C ASP A 157 -20.55 5.32 0.68
N LEU A 158 -20.21 5.79 -0.52
CA LEU A 158 -18.91 5.52 -1.17
C LEU A 158 -17.86 6.62 -0.93
N TYR A 159 -18.28 7.81 -0.50
CA TYR A 159 -17.40 8.96 -0.26
C TYR A 159 -16.16 8.65 0.60
N PRO A 160 -16.23 7.85 1.69
CA PRO A 160 -15.04 7.52 2.47
C PRO A 160 -13.95 6.82 1.65
N LEU A 161 -14.31 5.91 0.75
CA LEU A 161 -13.35 5.24 -0.12
C LEU A 161 -12.72 6.20 -1.12
N GLU A 162 -13.49 7.13 -1.67
CA GLU A 162 -12.98 8.12 -2.62
C GLU A 162 -11.94 9.04 -2.00
N VAL A 163 -12.20 9.51 -0.78
CA VAL A 163 -11.25 10.31 0.01
C VAL A 163 -10.01 9.49 0.33
N ALA A 164 -10.17 8.23 0.72
CA ALA A 164 -9.04 7.36 1.04
C ALA A 164 -8.15 7.10 -0.19
N PHE A 165 -8.73 6.88 -1.37
CA PHE A 165 -7.99 6.76 -2.63
C PHE A 165 -7.32 8.07 -3.05
N GLN A 166 -8.01 9.20 -2.87
CA GLN A 166 -7.41 10.52 -3.12
C GLN A 166 -6.16 10.72 -2.27
N ASN A 167 -6.26 10.43 -0.96
CA ASN A 167 -5.13 10.53 -0.04
C ASN A 167 -3.98 9.58 -0.41
N TYR A 168 -4.29 8.34 -0.80
CA TYR A 168 -3.27 7.39 -1.24
C TYR A 168 -2.52 7.89 -2.49
N ILE A 169 -3.25 8.40 -3.48
CA ILE A 169 -2.67 8.91 -4.73
C ILE A 169 -1.81 10.14 -4.46
N GLU A 170 -2.24 11.04 -3.58
CA GLU A 170 -1.45 12.20 -3.15
C GLU A 170 -0.13 11.74 -2.50
N VAL A 171 -0.19 10.85 -1.51
CA VAL A 171 1.01 10.37 -0.83
C VAL A 171 1.98 9.65 -1.78
N ILE A 172 1.46 8.75 -2.63
CA ILE A 172 2.33 7.93 -3.48
C ILE A 172 2.99 8.76 -4.59
N THR A 173 2.35 9.84 -5.05
CA THR A 173 2.91 10.75 -6.04
C THR A 173 3.88 11.77 -5.42
N GLU A 174 3.69 12.15 -4.15
CA GLU A 174 4.65 12.99 -3.43
C GLU A 174 5.92 12.22 -3.03
N VAL A 175 5.77 10.99 -2.55
CA VAL A 175 6.86 10.20 -1.94
C VAL A 175 7.54 9.29 -2.97
N GLY A 176 6.77 8.74 -3.91
CA GLY A 176 7.28 7.94 -5.00
C GLY A 176 7.63 8.84 -6.17
N ASN A 177 8.92 9.01 -6.47
CA ASN A 177 9.40 9.64 -7.71
C ASN A 177 8.98 8.81 -8.94
N MET A 178 7.68 8.79 -9.25
CA MET A 178 7.06 7.94 -10.25
C MET A 178 6.82 8.73 -11.53
N SER A 179 7.16 8.13 -12.67
CA SER A 179 6.71 8.59 -13.97
C SER A 179 5.28 8.13 -14.21
N ILE A 180 4.33 9.06 -14.21
CA ILE A 180 2.92 8.77 -14.48
C ILE A 180 2.75 8.53 -15.98
N GLU A 181 2.17 7.38 -16.34
CA GLU A 181 1.80 7.02 -17.69
C GLU A 181 0.95 8.09 -18.36
N ASN A 182 1.13 8.33 -19.66
CA ASN A 182 0.44 9.43 -20.37
C ASN A 182 -1.01 9.11 -20.71
N LYS A 183 -1.31 7.83 -20.93
CA LYS A 183 -2.63 7.35 -21.36
C LYS A 183 -3.26 6.53 -20.24
N ALA A 184 -4.54 6.76 -19.98
CA ALA A 184 -5.30 5.92 -19.08
C ALA A 184 -5.48 4.51 -19.68
N PRO A 185 -5.58 3.48 -18.84
CA PRO A 185 -5.80 2.12 -19.32
C PRO A 185 -7.19 1.94 -19.95
N GLU A 186 -7.38 0.82 -20.64
CA GLU A 186 -8.68 0.44 -21.19
C GLU A 186 -9.73 0.31 -20.08
N TRP A 187 -10.99 0.56 -20.42
CA TRP A 187 -12.08 0.48 -19.46
C TRP A 187 -12.34 -0.97 -19.06
N PRO A 188 -12.70 -1.22 -17.79
CA PRO A 188 -13.12 -2.54 -17.37
C PRO A 188 -14.30 -3.00 -18.21
N GLU A 189 -14.26 -4.25 -18.65
CA GLU A 189 -15.44 -4.90 -19.22
C GLU A 189 -16.60 -4.82 -18.21
N PHE A 190 -17.84 -4.87 -18.69
CA PHE A 190 -19.05 -4.92 -17.84
C PHE A 190 -20.17 -5.79 -18.43
N ASN A 191 -19.86 -6.57 -19.46
CA ASN A 191 -20.82 -7.46 -20.14
C ASN A 191 -21.50 -8.44 -19.16
N TYR A 192 -20.77 -8.89 -18.14
CA TYR A 192 -21.31 -9.78 -17.11
C TYR A 192 -22.36 -9.10 -16.19
N LEU A 193 -22.28 -7.78 -16.02
CA LEU A 193 -23.28 -7.02 -15.27
C LEU A 193 -24.56 -6.82 -16.08
N VAL A 194 -24.42 -6.72 -17.41
CA VAL A 194 -25.56 -6.64 -18.35
C VAL A 194 -26.36 -7.95 -18.32
N SER A 195 -25.68 -9.10 -18.36
CA SER A 195 -26.36 -10.42 -18.35
C SER A 195 -27.14 -10.71 -17.06
N HIS A 196 -26.86 -10.00 -15.97
CA HIS A 196 -27.54 -10.15 -14.68
C HIS A 196 -28.49 -8.98 -14.35
N ASN A 197 -28.76 -8.09 -15.31
CA ASN A 197 -29.66 -6.93 -15.14
C ASN A 197 -29.25 -5.95 -14.02
N ILE A 198 -27.94 -5.89 -13.71
CA ILE A 198 -27.36 -4.97 -12.70
C ILE A 198 -26.84 -3.68 -13.37
N SER A 199 -26.50 -3.75 -14.66
CA SER A 199 -26.02 -2.61 -15.45
C SER A 199 -27.16 -1.82 -16.11
N MET A 200 -26.92 -0.53 -16.37
CA MET A 200 -27.80 0.29 -17.21
C MET A 200 -28.01 -0.34 -18.58
N GLU A 201 -29.20 -0.21 -19.17
CA GLU A 201 -29.50 -0.73 -20.52
C GLU A 201 -28.60 -0.08 -21.61
N GLN A 202 -28.14 1.14 -21.35
CA GLN A 202 -27.14 1.85 -22.14
C GLN A 202 -26.17 2.53 -21.17
N PRO A 203 -25.05 1.87 -20.79
CA PRO A 203 -24.01 2.54 -20.04
C PRO A 203 -23.45 3.69 -20.87
N PRO A 204 -22.95 4.78 -20.23
CA PRO A 204 -22.39 5.92 -20.95
C PRO A 204 -21.31 5.44 -21.92
N THR A 205 -21.63 5.50 -23.21
CA THR A 205 -20.77 5.08 -24.32
C THR A 205 -19.66 6.10 -24.55
N ASP A 206 -19.93 7.36 -24.17
CA ASP A 206 -18.92 8.39 -24.11
C ASP A 206 -18.15 8.29 -22.79
N HIS A 207 -17.07 7.51 -22.82
CA HIS A 207 -16.04 7.54 -21.79
C HIS A 207 -15.37 8.93 -21.61
N PHE A 208 -15.71 9.89 -22.46
CA PHE A 208 -15.20 11.26 -22.50
C PHE A 208 -15.89 12.22 -21.53
N THR A 209 -17.06 11.89 -20.97
CA THR A 209 -17.74 12.73 -19.95
C THR A 209 -17.24 12.52 -18.53
N ILE A 210 -16.23 11.67 -18.35
CA ILE A 210 -15.66 11.36 -17.04
C ILE A 210 -14.68 12.47 -16.66
N GLU A 211 -14.81 12.98 -15.43
CA GLU A 211 -13.93 14.03 -14.91
C GLU A 211 -12.46 13.69 -15.13
N ASP A 212 -11.68 14.65 -15.65
CA ASP A 212 -10.23 14.52 -15.89
C ASP A 212 -9.49 14.00 -14.64
N ALA A 213 -10.01 14.36 -13.46
CA ALA A 213 -9.52 13.89 -12.17
C ALA A 213 -9.58 12.36 -12.03
N PHE A 214 -10.62 11.70 -12.53
CA PHE A 214 -10.74 10.24 -12.46
C PHE A 214 -9.74 9.56 -13.41
N GLN A 215 -9.62 10.05 -14.64
CA GLN A 215 -8.66 9.54 -15.62
C GLN A 215 -7.21 9.66 -15.12
N TYR A 216 -6.88 10.78 -14.45
CA TYR A 216 -5.59 10.96 -13.79
C TYR A 216 -5.32 9.86 -12.76
N LYS A 217 -6.28 9.56 -11.89
CA LYS A 217 -6.15 8.49 -10.88
C LYS A 217 -5.94 7.11 -11.53
N ARG A 218 -6.64 6.81 -12.63
CA ARG A 218 -6.42 5.56 -13.39
C ARG A 218 -5.02 5.48 -13.97
N ARG A 219 -4.47 6.58 -14.49
CA ARG A 219 -3.08 6.66 -14.98
C ARG A 219 -2.08 6.39 -13.85
N VAL A 220 -2.32 6.93 -12.66
CA VAL A 220 -1.48 6.65 -11.48
C VAL A 220 -1.52 5.16 -11.13
N PHE A 221 -2.70 4.55 -11.06
CA PHE A 221 -2.82 3.11 -10.81
C PHE A 221 -2.15 2.26 -11.89
N LEU A 222 -2.30 2.61 -13.17
CA LEU A 222 -1.60 1.92 -14.26
C LEU A 222 -0.08 1.97 -14.07
N SER A 223 0.44 3.15 -13.69
CA SER A 223 1.87 3.36 -13.43
C SER A 223 2.36 2.51 -12.26
N LEU A 224 1.57 2.45 -11.17
CA LEU A 224 1.85 1.61 -10.01
C LEU A 224 1.86 0.12 -10.35
N VAL A 225 0.88 -0.34 -11.12
CA VAL A 225 0.76 -1.75 -11.55
C VAL A 225 1.99 -2.16 -12.37
N LYS A 226 2.39 -1.35 -13.35
CA LYS A 226 3.59 -1.60 -14.16
C LYS A 226 4.88 -1.54 -13.35
N GLN A 227 4.99 -0.59 -12.43
CA GLN A 227 6.17 -0.47 -11.56
C GLN A 227 6.33 -1.68 -10.64
N ASP A 228 5.23 -2.29 -10.21
CA ASP A 228 5.20 -3.53 -9.41
C ASP A 228 5.47 -4.79 -10.26
N GLY A 229 5.59 -4.65 -11.60
CA GLY A 229 5.92 -5.72 -12.53
C GLY A 229 4.72 -6.48 -13.09
N TRP A 230 3.51 -5.92 -12.99
CA TRP A 230 2.28 -6.51 -13.51
C TRP A 230 1.76 -5.75 -14.73
N GLU A 231 0.85 -6.38 -15.46
CA GLU A 231 0.15 -5.76 -16.58
C GLU A 231 -1.24 -5.28 -16.14
N TRP A 232 -1.84 -4.34 -16.86
CA TRP A 232 -3.15 -3.82 -16.46
C TRP A 232 -4.24 -4.89 -16.54
N GLU A 233 -4.14 -5.78 -17.52
CA GLU A 233 -5.04 -6.92 -17.75
C GLU A 233 -5.10 -7.86 -16.53
N ASP A 234 -4.09 -7.81 -15.67
CA ASP A 234 -4.05 -8.58 -14.42
C ASP A 234 -5.13 -8.14 -13.43
N ILE A 235 -5.72 -6.96 -13.55
CA ILE A 235 -6.84 -6.57 -12.69
C ILE A 235 -8.14 -7.29 -13.06
N HIS A 236 -8.26 -7.82 -14.28
CA HIS A 236 -9.48 -8.45 -14.79
C HIS A 236 -9.54 -9.97 -14.55
N THR A 237 -8.47 -10.58 -14.06
CA THR A 237 -8.30 -12.04 -13.88
C THR A 237 -7.82 -12.41 -12.48
#